data_AF-A0A450XCQ5-F1
#
_entry.id   AF-A0A450XCQ5-F1
#
_cell.length_a   1.000
_cell.length_b   1.000
_cell.length_c   1.000
_cell.angle_alpha   90.00
_cell.angle_beta   90.00
_cell.angle_gamma   90.00
#
_symmetry.space_group_name_H-M   'P 1'
#
loop_
_entity.id
_entity.type
_entity.pdbx_description
1 polymer ?
#
loop_
_entity_poly.entity_id
_entity_poly.type
_entity_poly.pdbx_seq_one_letter_code
_entity_poly.pdbx_strand_id
1 'polypeptide(L)'
;KEHSAHIARIKSLLIQHGVRTPIDRNFPEWLEATPRDGLGNELGPNLKTELVREYERLQLVKRQIKELHQEQKRRIEEEETKAMKQIITLMQLRGVGPQSSW
;
A
#
# COMPACT_ATOMS: atom_id res chain seq x y z
N LYS A 1 4.98 8.08 -7.07
CA LYS A 1 5.18 9.52 -6.79
C LYS A 1 4.11 10.06 -5.84
N GLU A 2 2.82 9.76 -6.08
CA GLU A 2 1.68 10.24 -5.27
C GLU A 2 1.71 9.82 -3.80
N HIS A 3 1.98 8.55 -3.48
CA HIS A 3 2.09 8.09 -2.09
C HIS A 3 3.06 8.94 -1.26
N SER A 4 4.28 9.13 -1.76
CA SER A 4 5.29 9.95 -1.09
C SER A 4 4.90 11.43 -1.03
N ALA A 5 4.17 11.94 -2.03
CA ALA A 5 3.68 13.31 -2.05
C ALA A 5 2.63 13.56 -0.95
N HIS A 6 1.66 12.66 -0.75
CA HIS A 6 0.69 12.78 0.33
C HIS A 6 1.36 12.70 1.72
N ILE A 7 2.32 11.79 1.90
CA ILE A 7 3.11 11.74 3.16
C ILE A 7 3.86 13.05 3.39
N ALA A 8 4.52 13.59 2.37
CA ALA A 8 5.22 14.86 2.48
C ALA A 8 4.26 16.02 2.80
N ARG A 9 3.07 16.04 2.20
CA ARG A 9 2.04 17.05 2.45
C ARG A 9 1.55 17.00 3.89
N ILE A 10 1.20 15.82 4.41
CA ILE A 10 0.78 15.64 5.81
C ILE A 10 1.92 16.07 6.76
N LYS A 11 3.16 15.63 6.50
CA LYS A 11 4.32 16.04 7.33
C LYS A 11 4.52 17.55 7.32
N SER A 12 4.41 18.19 6.16
CA SER A 12 4.55 19.64 6.03
C SER A 12 3.49 20.38 6.85
N LEU A 13 2.24 19.94 6.79
CA LEU A 13 1.14 20.51 7.58
C LEU A 13 1.40 20.38 9.08
N LEU A 14 1.87 19.22 9.55
CA LEU A 14 2.14 18.99 10.97
C LEU A 14 3.35 19.79 11.47
N ILE A 15 4.44 19.84 10.71
CA ILE A 15 5.68 20.54 11.08
C ILE A 15 5.44 22.05 11.21
N GLN A 16 4.59 22.64 10.36
CA GLN A 16 4.21 24.05 10.45
C GLN A 16 3.57 24.41 11.80
N HIS A 17 2.94 23.44 12.46
CA HIS A 17 2.33 23.58 13.78
C HIS A 17 3.18 22.97 14.90
N GLY A 18 4.45 22.62 14.64
CA GLY A 18 5.35 22.04 15.64
C GLY A 18 4.97 20.62 16.07
N VAL A 19 4.11 19.93 15.33
CA VAL A 19 3.65 18.58 15.66
C VAL A 19 4.53 17.53 14.99
N ARG A 20 4.92 16.52 15.78
CA ARG A 20 5.61 15.31 15.29
C ARG A 20 4.84 14.08 15.74
N THR A 21 4.25 13.36 14.80
CA THR A 21 3.49 12.13 15.05
C THR A 21 3.68 11.15 13.88
N PRO A 22 3.66 9.83 14.11
CA PRO A 22 3.63 8.85 13.02
C PRO A 22 2.36 8.99 12.16
N ILE A 23 2.49 8.79 10.85
CA ILE A 23 1.37 8.76 9.90
C ILE A 23 1.07 7.29 9.57
N ASP A 24 0.46 6.60 10.53
CA ASP A 24 0.14 5.18 10.45
C ASP A 24 -1.38 4.95 10.40
N ARG A 25 -1.82 3.72 10.70
CA ARG A 25 -3.24 3.35 10.70
C ARG A 25 -4.04 4.02 11.82
N ASN A 26 -3.38 4.46 12.90
CA ASN A 26 -4.00 5.08 14.08
C ASN A 26 -4.05 6.61 13.95
N PHE A 27 -3.65 7.17 12.80
CA PHE A 27 -3.59 8.60 12.58
C PHE A 27 -4.97 9.31 12.68
N PRO A 28 -6.08 8.73 12.18
CA PRO A 28 -7.41 9.29 12.39
C PRO A 28 -7.81 9.35 13.87
N GLU A 29 -7.57 8.29 14.63
CA GLU A 29 -7.84 8.22 16.06
C GLU A 29 -7.01 9.25 16.82
N TRP A 30 -5.75 9.45 16.42
CA TRP A 30 -4.91 10.50 16.94
C TRP A 30 -5.46 11.91 16.64
N LEU A 31 -6.05 12.15 15.47
CA LEU A 31 -6.70 13.43 15.13
C LEU A 31 -7.96 13.68 15.97
N GLU A 32 -8.75 12.63 16.21
CA GLU A 32 -9.96 12.68 17.04
C GLU A 32 -9.64 12.98 18.51
N ALA A 33 -8.49 12.52 19.01
CA ALA A 33 -8.00 12.78 20.37
C ALA A 33 -7.60 14.25 20.66
N THR A 34 -7.96 15.20 19.78
CA THR A 34 -7.71 16.64 19.95
C THR A 34 -6.25 17.00 20.27
N PRO A 35 -5.30 16.63 19.40
CA PRO A 35 -3.88 16.85 19.67
C PRO A 35 -3.57 18.35 19.77
N ARG A 36 -2.56 18.67 20.57
CA ARG A 36 -2.05 20.03 20.74
C ARG A 36 -0.90 20.29 19.77
N ASP A 37 -0.79 21.54 19.32
CA ASP A 37 0.34 22.07 18.57
C ASP A 37 1.56 22.27 19.49
N GLY A 38 2.68 22.71 18.91
CA GLY A 38 3.91 22.99 19.66
C GLY A 38 3.79 24.11 20.70
N LEU A 39 2.70 24.87 20.69
CA LEU A 39 2.40 25.94 21.64
C LEU A 39 1.33 25.53 22.67
N GLY A 40 0.81 24.31 22.63
CA GLY A 40 -0.22 23.81 23.54
C GLY A 40 -1.67 24.14 23.11
N ASN A 41 -1.87 24.73 21.93
CA ASN A 41 -3.20 25.01 21.40
C ASN A 41 -3.74 23.80 20.64
N GLU A 42 -5.06 23.66 20.57
CA GLU A 42 -5.65 22.61 19.72
C GLU A 42 -5.40 22.90 18.24
N LEU A 43 -5.27 21.83 17.44
CA LEU A 43 -5.23 21.99 15.99
C LEU A 43 -6.53 22.62 15.48
N GLY A 44 -6.40 23.68 14.69
CA GLY A 44 -7.55 24.39 14.12
C GLY A 44 -8.41 23.48 13.23
N PRO A 45 -9.73 23.76 13.12
CA PRO A 45 -10.68 22.91 12.41
C PRO A 45 -10.34 22.75 10.91
N ASN A 46 -9.82 23.79 10.28
CA ASN A 46 -9.40 23.74 8.88
C ASN A 46 -8.18 22.82 8.68
N LEU A 47 -7.22 22.87 9.60
CA LEU A 47 -6.04 22.00 9.57
C LEU A 47 -6.45 20.52 9.77
N LYS A 48 -7.31 20.24 10.76
CA LYS A 48 -7.84 18.88 10.97
C LYS A 48 -8.53 18.36 9.71
N THR A 49 -9.39 19.16 9.11
CA THR A 49 -10.09 18.82 7.86
C THR A 49 -9.12 18.49 6.72
N GLU A 50 -8.08 19.31 6.54
CA GLU A 50 -7.07 19.09 5.51
C GLU A 50 -6.24 17.82 5.77
N LEU A 51 -5.87 17.57 7.03
CA LEU A 51 -5.15 16.35 7.43
C LEU A 51 -5.98 15.09 7.17
N VAL A 52 -7.29 15.11 7.46
CA VAL A 52 -8.21 14.01 7.15
C VAL A 52 -8.24 13.76 5.64
N ARG A 53 -8.45 14.81 4.82
CA ARG A 53 -8.51 14.68 3.36
C ARG A 53 -7.23 14.10 2.76
N GLU A 54 -6.07 14.60 3.20
CA GLU A 54 -4.78 14.10 2.72
C GLU A 54 -4.52 12.66 3.17
N TYR A 55 -4.96 12.30 4.38
CA TYR A 55 -4.88 10.93 4.85
C TYR A 55 -5.78 9.99 4.03
N GLU A 56 -7.01 10.38 3.73
CA GLU A 56 -7.92 9.60 2.88
C GLU A 56 -7.34 9.37 1.48
N ARG A 57 -6.74 10.40 0.87
CA ARG A 57 -6.04 10.30 -0.42
C ARG A 57 -4.87 9.32 -0.34
N LEU A 58 -4.07 9.40 0.72
CA LEU A 58 -2.99 8.45 0.97
C LEU A 58 -3.52 7.00 1.08
N GLN A 59 -4.64 6.79 1.79
CA GLN A 59 -5.24 5.46 1.92
C GLN A 59 -5.77 4.92 0.60
N LEU A 60 -6.36 5.78 -0.24
CA LEU A 60 -6.80 5.39 -1.58
C LEU A 60 -5.62 4.88 -2.42
N VAL A 61 -4.52 5.64 -2.47
CA VAL A 61 -3.32 5.25 -3.22
C VAL A 61 -2.74 3.94 -2.67
N LYS A 62 -2.72 3.76 -1.34
CA LYS A 62 -2.25 2.50 -0.72
C LYS A 62 -3.11 1.30 -1.14
N ARG A 63 -4.44 1.45 -1.20
CA ARG A 63 -5.34 0.38 -1.67
C ARG A 63 -5.09 0.02 -3.13
N GLN A 64 -5.00 1.02 -4.00
CA GLN A 64 -4.73 0.78 -5.43
C GLN A 64 -3.38 0.08 -5.67
N ILE A 65 -2.32 0.49 -4.97
CA ILE A 65 -1.02 -0.19 -5.05
C ILE A 65 -1.14 -1.64 -4.58
N LYS A 66 -1.86 -1.88 -3.48
CA LYS A 66 -2.07 -3.24 -2.96
C LYS A 66 -2.82 -4.13 -3.95
N GLU A 67 -3.89 -3.61 -4.56
CA GLU A 67 -4.67 -4.31 -5.58
C GLU A 67 -3.81 -4.65 -6.80
N LEU A 68 -3.00 -3.71 -7.29
CA LEU A 68 -2.06 -3.96 -8.37
C LEU A 68 -1.05 -5.06 -8.04
N HIS A 69 -0.48 -5.06 -6.83
CA HIS A 69 0.44 -6.11 -6.41
C HIS A 69 -0.24 -7.48 -6.29
N GLN A 70 -1.49 -7.52 -5.81
CA GLN A 70 -2.28 -8.75 -5.74
C GLN A 70 -2.57 -9.31 -7.14
N GLU A 71 -2.94 -8.45 -8.08
CA GLU A 71 -3.19 -8.84 -9.47
C GLU A 71 -1.92 -9.32 -10.17
N GLN A 72 -0.77 -8.65 -9.96
CA GLN A 72 0.52 -9.11 -10.46
C GLN A 72 0.88 -10.50 -9.93
N LYS A 73 0.70 -10.71 -8.62
CA LYS A 73 0.94 -12.02 -7.99
C LYS A 73 0.05 -13.11 -8.60
N ARG A 74 -1.25 -12.82 -8.77
CA ARG A 74 -2.20 -13.75 -9.39
C ARG A 74 -1.80 -14.15 -10.81
N ARG A 75 -1.36 -13.18 -11.63
CA ARG A 75 -0.91 -13.45 -13.01
C ARG A 75 0.32 -14.36 -13.06
N ILE A 76 1.29 -14.13 -12.19
CA ILE A 76 2.49 -14.97 -12.09
C ILE A 76 2.10 -16.41 -11.72
N GLU A 77 1.27 -16.60 -10.70
CA GLU A 77 0.78 -17.91 -10.27
C GLU A 77 -0.01 -18.64 -11.38
N GLU A 78 -0.82 -17.92 -12.14
CA GLU A 78 -1.59 -18.45 -13.28
C GLU A 78 -0.68 -18.85 -14.46
N GLU A 79 0.32 -18.03 -14.78
CA GLU A 79 1.31 -18.33 -15.81
C GLU A 79 2.16 -19.55 -15.45
N GLU A 80 2.65 -19.64 -14.20
CA GLU A 80 3.37 -20.82 -13.68
C GLU A 80 2.51 -22.08 -13.77
N THR A 81 1.24 -21.98 -13.36
CA THR A 81 0.28 -23.10 -13.44
C THR A 81 0.04 -23.54 -14.88
N LYS A 82 -0.09 -22.60 -15.81
CA LYS A 82 -0.29 -22.90 -17.24
C LYS A 82 0.95 -23.56 -17.85
N ALA A 83 2.14 -23.05 -17.54
CA ALA A 83 3.40 -23.64 -17.98
C ALA A 83 3.54 -25.08 -17.45
N MET A 84 3.23 -25.32 -16.17
CA MET A 84 3.24 -26.66 -15.58
C MET A 84 2.28 -27.62 -16.29
N LYS A 85 1.04 -27.17 -16.58
CA LYS A 85 0.07 -27.97 -17.35
C LYS A 85 0.60 -28.34 -18.73
N GLN A 86 1.20 -27.39 -19.44
CA GLN A 86 1.80 -27.65 -20.77
C GLN A 86 2.93 -28.69 -20.69
N ILE A 87 3.81 -28.61 -19.68
CA ILE A 87 4.87 -29.61 -19.46
C ILE A 87 4.26 -30.99 -19.25
N ILE A 88 3.25 -31.13 -18.39
CA ILE A 88 2.56 -32.41 -18.14
C ILE A 88 1.94 -32.96 -19.43
N THR A 89 1.24 -32.13 -20.21
CA THR A 89 0.65 -32.57 -21.49
C THR A 89 1.72 -33.04 -22.46
N LEU A 90 2.86 -32.36 -22.54
CA LEU A 90 3.99 -32.79 -23.38
C LEU A 90 4.60 -34.12 -22.90
N MET A 91 4.71 -34.34 -21.59
CA MET A 91 5.15 -35.61 -20.99
C MET A 91 4.18 -36.77 -21.25
N GLN A 92 2.89 -36.50 -21.43
CA GLN A 92 1.89 -37.52 -21.77
C GLN A 92 1.89 -37.86 -23.27
N LEU A 93 2.09 -36.86 -24.14
CA LEU A 93 2.10 -37.04 -25.60
C LEU A 93 3.38 -37.71 -26.10
N ARG A 94 4.53 -37.40 -25.52
CA ARG A 94 5.74 -38.20 -25.68
C ARG A 94 5.62 -39.36 -24.70
N GLY A 95 5.28 -40.56 -25.15
CA GLY A 95 5.28 -41.80 -24.35
C GLY A 95 6.67 -42.21 -23.85
N VAL A 96 7.40 -41.29 -23.23
CA VAL A 96 8.73 -41.45 -22.65
C VAL A 96 8.52 -41.29 -21.15
N GLY A 97 8.50 -42.41 -20.43
CA GLY A 97 8.68 -42.40 -18.97
C GLY A 97 9.99 -41.71 -18.60
N PRO A 98 10.27 -41.43 -17.32
CA PRO A 98 11.45 -40.67 -16.91
C PRO A 98 12.73 -41.36 -17.39
N GLN A 99 13.25 -40.93 -18.54
CA GLN A 99 14.56 -41.32 -19.00
C GLN A 99 15.55 -40.37 -18.33
N SER A 100 16.00 -40.80 -17.16
CA SER A 100 17.26 -40.34 -16.60
C SER A 100 18.36 -40.60 -17.64
N SER A 101 18.79 -39.55 -18.31
CA SER A 101 20.12 -39.53 -18.93
C SER A 101 20.85 -38.34 -18.34
N TRP A 102 21.97 -38.69 -17.71
CA TRP A 102 22.98 -37.86 -17.08
C TRP A 102 23.38 -36.63 -17.89
#